data_AF-A0A351J2R3-F1
#
_entry.id   AF-A0A351J2R3-F1
#
_cell.length_a   1.000
_cell.length_b   1.000
_cell.length_c   1.000
_cell.angle_alpha   90.00
_cell.angle_beta   90.00
_cell.angle_gamma   90.00
#
_symmetry.space_group_name_H-M   'P 1'
#
loop_
_entity.id
_entity.type
_entity.pdbx_description
1 polymer ?
#
loop_
_entity_poly.entity_id
_entity_poly.type
_entity_poly.pdbx_seq_one_letter_code
_entity_poly.pdbx_strand_id
1 'polypeptide(L)'
;MKPILRQTVSIERLTGYDSKRYFFGYYDLAAVSQDGNYHLTHRIDSADRMQTATDRCEIGMIRLGDHGYIPLSTTYAWNFQQGTMLQWNPACPNEEIIYNVSANHGLCTVVQHVHTSEKR
;
A
#
# COMPACT_ATOMS: atom_id res chain seq x y z
N MET A 1 31.23 4.34 10.47
CA MET A 1 30.44 3.78 9.36
C MET A 1 31.26 3.94 8.08
N LYS A 2 31.47 2.89 7.28
CA LYS A 2 32.19 3.00 6.00
C LYS A 2 31.18 3.34 4.89
N PRO A 3 31.43 4.38 4.06
CA PRO A 3 30.53 4.70 2.96
C PRO A 3 30.58 3.59 1.90
N ILE A 4 29.41 3.20 1.39
CA ILE A 4 29.29 2.33 0.21
C ILE A 4 29.48 3.24 -1.01
N LEU A 5 30.67 3.19 -1.63
CA LEU A 5 30.99 4.02 -2.80
C LEU A 5 30.45 3.43 -4.10
N ARG A 6 30.38 2.10 -4.19
CA ARG A 6 29.87 1.34 -5.34
C ARG A 6 29.33 -0.01 -4.86
N GLN A 7 28.06 -0.28 -5.11
CA GLN A 7 27.44 -1.58 -4.91
C GLN A 7 26.44 -1.81 -6.04
N THR A 8 26.47 -3.00 -6.62
CA THR A 8 25.46 -3.45 -7.58
C THR A 8 24.46 -4.29 -6.80
N VAL A 9 23.18 -3.96 -6.94
CA VAL A 9 22.06 -4.74 -6.38
C VAL A 9 21.24 -5.30 -7.52
N SER A 10 20.75 -6.52 -7.36
CA SER A 10 19.74 -7.07 -8.26
C SER A 10 18.46 -6.25 -8.15
N ILE A 11 17.88 -5.89 -9.30
CA ILE A 11 16.58 -5.22 -9.35
C ILE A 11 15.56 -6.27 -9.75
N GLU A 12 14.49 -6.37 -8.97
CA GLU A 12 13.35 -7.22 -9.28
C GLU A 12 12.06 -6.40 -9.29
N ARG A 13 11.10 -6.88 -10.08
CA ARG A 13 9.75 -6.31 -10.13
C ARG A 13 8.87 -7.06 -9.14
N LEU A 14 8.29 -6.34 -8.18
CA LEU A 14 7.35 -6.90 -7.20
C LEU A 14 5.93 -7.08 -7.77
N THR A 15 5.56 -6.31 -8.80
CA THR A 15 4.17 -6.23 -9.28
C THR A 15 3.92 -7.15 -10.46
N GLY A 16 2.68 -7.61 -10.62
CA GLY A 16 2.27 -8.47 -11.73
C GLY A 16 2.38 -7.79 -13.11
N TYR A 17 2.41 -8.60 -14.16
CA TYR A 17 2.31 -8.16 -15.56
C TYR A 17 0.83 -8.00 -15.95
N ASP A 18 0.19 -6.95 -15.43
CA ASP A 18 -1.19 -6.59 -15.78
C ASP A 18 -1.28 -5.15 -16.30
N SER A 19 -2.49 -4.71 -16.65
CA SER A 19 -2.76 -3.35 -17.12
C SER A 19 -2.93 -2.33 -16.00
N LYS A 20 -2.83 -2.74 -14.73
CA LYS A 20 -3.00 -1.87 -13.57
C LYS A 20 -1.70 -1.12 -13.27
N ARG A 21 -1.84 -0.02 -12.55
CA ARG A 21 -0.71 0.75 -12.01
C ARG A 21 -0.62 0.49 -10.52
N TYR A 22 0.60 0.29 -10.05
CA TYR A 22 0.90 0.04 -8.65
C TYR A 22 1.79 1.16 -8.15
N PHE A 23 1.52 1.65 -6.95
CA PHE A 23 2.39 2.58 -6.25
C PHE A 23 2.34 2.31 -4.75
N PHE A 24 3.25 2.92 -4.02
CA PHE A 24 3.20 3.01 -2.57
C PHE A 24 3.65 4.42 -2.19
N GLY A 25 3.02 4.99 -1.16
CA GLY A 25 3.05 6.43 -0.92
C GLY A 25 3.41 6.84 0.51
N TYR A 26 3.78 8.12 0.59
CA TYR A 26 4.34 8.87 1.71
C TYR A 26 5.72 8.42 2.21
N TYR A 27 6.70 9.32 2.11
CA TYR A 27 8.13 9.04 2.31
C TYR A 27 8.50 8.51 3.69
N ASP A 28 7.68 8.77 4.71
CA ASP A 28 7.93 8.41 6.10
C ASP A 28 7.27 7.10 6.53
N LEU A 29 6.52 6.43 5.62
CA LEU A 29 5.79 5.20 5.93
C LEU A 29 6.56 3.97 5.48
N ALA A 30 6.66 2.98 6.37
CA ALA A 30 7.25 1.69 6.04
C ALA A 30 6.31 0.89 5.14
N ALA A 31 6.75 0.60 3.92
CA ALA A 31 5.99 -0.23 2.99
C ALA A 31 5.97 -1.71 3.37
N VAL A 32 7.04 -2.18 4.00
CA VAL A 32 7.26 -3.59 4.32
C VAL A 32 6.85 -3.89 5.75
N SER A 33 6.20 -5.03 5.97
CA SER A 33 5.86 -5.54 7.31
C SER A 33 7.12 -5.74 8.16
N GLN A 34 6.98 -5.73 9.50
CA GLN A 34 8.13 -5.86 10.39
C GLN A 34 8.87 -7.19 10.21
N ASP A 35 8.16 -8.26 9.85
CA ASP A 35 8.73 -9.58 9.56
C ASP A 35 9.34 -9.71 8.16
N GLY A 36 9.21 -8.71 7.30
CA GLY A 36 9.76 -8.72 5.95
C GLY A 36 8.98 -9.59 4.94
N ASN A 37 7.77 -10.04 5.26
CA ASN A 37 7.01 -10.96 4.40
C ASN A 37 6.10 -10.27 3.38
N TYR A 38 5.65 -9.05 3.66
CA TYR A 38 4.65 -8.35 2.86
C TYR A 38 5.03 -6.91 2.56
N HIS A 39 4.74 -6.45 1.35
CA HIS A 39 4.85 -5.05 0.93
C HIS A 39 3.46 -4.47 0.65
N LEU A 40 3.08 -3.38 1.31
CA LEU A 40 1.81 -2.69 1.08
C LEU A 40 1.81 -1.97 -0.27
N THR A 41 0.66 -1.90 -0.94
CA THR A 41 0.58 -1.23 -2.24
C THR A 41 -0.83 -0.72 -2.54
N HIS A 42 -0.87 0.39 -3.27
CA HIS A 42 -2.05 0.89 -3.96
C HIS A 42 -2.09 0.33 -5.39
N ARG A 43 -3.27 -0.05 -5.86
CA ARG A 43 -3.52 -0.51 -7.23
C ARG A 43 -4.66 0.31 -7.85
N ILE A 44 -4.39 0.92 -9.00
CA ILE A 44 -5.31 1.80 -9.73
C ILE A 44 -5.39 1.43 -11.20
N ASP A 45 -6.42 1.92 -11.88
CA ASP A 45 -6.66 1.61 -13.30
C ASP A 45 -5.79 2.45 -14.26
N SER A 46 -5.52 3.72 -13.94
CA SER A 46 -4.71 4.62 -14.77
C SER A 46 -4.02 5.69 -13.89
N ALA A 47 -2.88 6.20 -14.36
CA ALA A 47 -2.15 7.31 -13.76
C ALA A 47 -1.96 8.49 -14.74
N ASP A 48 -2.80 8.57 -15.77
CA ASP A 48 -2.62 9.52 -16.89
C ASP A 48 -3.20 10.92 -16.59
N ARG A 49 -3.87 11.08 -15.44
CA ARG A 49 -4.39 12.36 -14.93
C ARG A 49 -4.39 12.40 -13.41
N MET A 50 -4.56 13.60 -12.85
CA MET A 50 -4.84 13.79 -11.42
C MET A 50 -6.15 13.11 -11.02
N GLN A 51 -6.18 12.54 -9.82
CA GLN A 51 -7.33 11.84 -9.27
C GLN A 51 -8.49 12.79 -8.89
N THR A 52 -9.73 12.31 -9.05
CA THR A 52 -10.98 12.94 -8.61
C THR A 52 -11.63 12.09 -7.51
N ALA A 53 -12.66 12.62 -6.87
CA ALA A 53 -13.40 11.92 -5.82
C ALA A 53 -14.10 10.62 -6.28
N THR A 54 -14.24 10.40 -7.60
CA THR A 54 -14.84 9.19 -8.17
C THR A 54 -13.81 8.12 -8.53
N ASP A 55 -12.51 8.42 -8.42
CA ASP A 55 -11.47 7.46 -8.78
C ASP A 55 -11.27 6.46 -7.65
N ARG A 56 -11.55 5.20 -7.96
CA ARG A 56 -11.37 4.09 -7.04
C ARG A 56 -9.89 3.72 -6.96
N CYS A 57 -9.37 3.62 -5.74
CA CYS A 57 -8.10 2.99 -5.46
C CYS A 57 -8.32 1.69 -4.70
N GLU A 58 -7.63 0.63 -5.11
CA GLU A 58 -7.53 -0.60 -4.34
C GLU A 58 -6.28 -0.54 -3.46
N ILE A 59 -6.40 -1.09 -2.26
CA ILE A 59 -5.31 -1.30 -1.32
C ILE A 59 -5.08 -2.81 -1.25
N GLY A 60 -3.83 -3.23 -1.32
CA GLY A 60 -3.45 -4.62 -1.14
C GLY A 60 -2.04 -4.76 -0.58
N MET A 61 -1.58 -6.01 -0.54
CA MET A 61 -0.21 -6.35 -0.19
C MET A 61 0.38 -7.35 -1.18
N ILE A 62 1.69 -7.28 -1.40
CA ILE A 62 2.47 -8.19 -2.21
C ILE A 62 3.27 -9.09 -1.28
N ARG A 63 3.15 -10.41 -1.42
CA ARG A 63 3.97 -11.37 -0.70
C ARG A 63 5.39 -11.36 -1.30
N LEU A 64 6.39 -11.04 -0.50
CA LEU A 64 7.77 -10.87 -0.98
C LEU A 64 8.46 -12.19 -1.35
N GLY A 65 7.93 -13.34 -0.92
CA GLY A 65 8.49 -14.65 -1.28
C GLY A 65 8.17 -15.14 -2.69
N ASP A 66 7.04 -14.71 -3.28
CA ASP A 66 6.57 -15.19 -4.59
C ASP A 66 5.90 -14.12 -5.47
N HIS A 67 5.91 -12.86 -5.02
CA HIS A 67 5.30 -11.71 -5.68
C HIS A 67 3.78 -11.83 -5.88
N GLY A 68 3.10 -12.66 -5.08
CA GLY A 68 1.65 -12.79 -5.09
C GLY A 68 0.95 -11.54 -4.55
N TYR A 69 0.04 -10.96 -5.34
CA TYR A 69 -0.81 -9.84 -4.93
C TYR A 69 -2.05 -10.31 -4.16
N ILE A 70 -2.32 -9.67 -3.02
CA ILE A 70 -3.45 -9.96 -2.13
C ILE A 70 -4.27 -8.66 -1.97
N PRO A 71 -5.49 -8.58 -2.53
CA PRO A 71 -6.36 -7.40 -2.34
C PRO A 71 -6.90 -7.35 -0.91
N LEU A 72 -6.95 -6.16 -0.31
CA LEU A 72 -7.39 -5.96 1.09
C LEU A 72 -8.64 -5.08 1.18
N SER A 73 -8.67 -3.95 0.46
CA SER A 73 -9.82 -3.05 0.47
C SER A 73 -9.85 -2.10 -0.72
N THR A 74 -10.92 -1.31 -0.82
CA THR A 74 -11.09 -0.25 -1.83
C THR A 74 -11.46 1.05 -1.14
N THR A 75 -11.01 2.17 -1.68
CA THR A 75 -11.25 3.51 -1.14
C THR A 75 -11.24 4.56 -2.25
N TYR A 76 -11.90 5.68 -1.98
CA TYR A 76 -11.91 6.89 -2.81
C TYR A 76 -11.10 8.03 -2.16
N ALA A 77 -10.60 7.82 -0.94
CA ALA A 77 -9.82 8.81 -0.18
C ALA A 77 -8.33 8.65 -0.47
N TRP A 78 -7.89 9.12 -1.64
CA TRP A 78 -6.47 9.02 -2.01
C TRP A 78 -5.97 10.15 -2.92
N ASN A 79 -4.64 10.29 -2.98
CA ASN A 79 -3.92 11.05 -4.00
C ASN A 79 -2.53 10.43 -4.25
N PHE A 80 -1.82 10.84 -5.31
CA PHE A 80 -0.50 10.29 -5.61
C PHE A 80 0.58 10.58 -4.56
N GLN A 81 0.50 11.72 -3.86
CA GLN A 81 1.52 12.14 -2.89
C GLN A 81 1.43 11.34 -1.57
N GLN A 82 0.21 11.13 -1.08
CA GLN A 82 -0.07 10.55 0.22
C GLN A 82 -0.66 9.13 0.14
N GLY A 83 -1.00 8.66 -1.06
CA GLY A 83 -1.84 7.48 -1.22
C GLY A 83 -3.11 7.66 -0.39
N THR A 84 -3.39 6.66 0.44
CA THR A 84 -4.52 6.64 1.39
C THR A 84 -4.03 6.82 2.84
N MET A 85 -2.82 7.36 3.05
CA MET A 85 -2.07 7.25 4.32
C MET A 85 -1.89 5.80 4.79
N LEU A 86 -1.72 4.88 3.84
CA LEU A 86 -1.58 3.45 4.08
C LEU A 86 -0.29 3.13 4.85
N GLN A 87 -0.42 2.41 5.96
CA GLN A 87 0.71 1.99 6.77
C GLN A 87 0.38 0.72 7.56
N TRP A 88 1.41 0.00 7.99
CA TRP A 88 1.28 -1.01 9.04
C TRP A 88 0.95 -0.34 10.38
N ASN A 89 0.10 -0.97 11.19
CA ASN A 89 -0.15 -0.49 12.55
C ASN A 89 1.09 -0.78 13.41
N PRO A 90 1.77 0.22 13.99
CA PRO A 90 2.95 -0.01 14.83
C PRO A 90 2.67 -0.87 16.08
N ALA A 91 1.41 -0.95 16.54
CA ALA A 91 1.02 -1.82 17.64
C ALA A 91 0.87 -3.30 17.21
N CYS A 92 0.59 -3.55 15.93
CA CYS A 92 0.39 -4.88 15.34
C CYS A 92 1.03 -4.95 13.93
N PRO A 93 2.37 -4.79 13.81
CA PRO A 93 3.04 -4.38 12.56
C PRO A 93 3.17 -5.47 11.48
N ASN A 94 2.63 -6.66 11.74
CA ASN A 94 2.57 -7.78 10.77
C ASN A 94 1.13 -8.18 10.45
N GLU A 95 0.14 -7.64 11.16
CA GLU A 95 -1.22 -8.17 11.18
C GLU A 95 -2.27 -7.11 10.87
N GLU A 96 -1.99 -5.84 11.17
CA GLU A 96 -2.95 -4.75 10.95
C GLU A 96 -2.37 -3.64 10.07
N ILE A 97 -3.25 -3.05 9.26
CA ILE A 97 -2.98 -1.86 8.47
C ILE A 97 -3.94 -0.73 8.85
N ILE A 98 -3.49 0.49 8.63
CA ILE A 98 -4.25 1.72 8.84
C ILE A 98 -4.34 2.45 7.49
N TYR A 99 -5.53 2.91 7.11
CA TYR A 99 -5.73 3.67 5.88
C TYR A 99 -7.00 4.53 5.95
N ASN A 100 -7.07 5.53 5.07
CA ASN A 100 -8.21 6.44 5.00
C ASN A 100 -9.25 5.99 3.97
N VAL A 101 -10.51 6.21 4.32
CA VAL A 101 -11.70 5.99 3.49
C VAL A 101 -12.57 7.24 3.42
N SER A 102 -13.29 7.39 2.32
CA SER A 102 -14.35 8.39 2.20
C SER A 102 -15.69 7.72 2.54
N ALA A 103 -16.38 8.23 3.55
CA ALA A 103 -17.71 7.79 3.98
C ALA A 103 -18.72 8.97 3.90
N ASN A 104 -20.00 8.69 4.14
CA ASN A 104 -21.10 9.68 4.00
C ASN A 104 -20.86 11.01 4.74
N HIS A 105 -20.07 11.01 5.83
CA HIS A 105 -19.81 12.18 6.66
C HIS A 105 -18.38 12.73 6.53
N GLY A 106 -17.61 12.30 5.53
CA GLY A 106 -16.25 12.79 5.26
C GLY A 106 -15.18 11.69 5.30
N LEU A 107 -13.95 12.09 5.63
CA LEU A 107 -12.81 11.19 5.70
C LEU A 107 -12.79 10.46 7.05
N CYS A 108 -12.68 9.14 7.00
CA CYS A 108 -12.53 8.27 8.17
C CYS A 108 -11.24 7.47 8.04
N THR A 109 -10.73 6.99 9.17
CA THR A 109 -9.61 6.05 9.22
C THR A 109 -10.16 4.67 9.56
N VAL A 110 -9.63 3.64 8.89
CA VAL A 110 -9.94 2.23 9.15
C VAL A 110 -8.67 1.57 9.64
N VAL A 111 -8.80 0.75 10.68
CA VAL A 111 -7.80 -0.26 11.02
C VAL A 111 -8.32 -1.62 10.60
N GLN A 112 -7.56 -2.34 9.77
CA GLN A 112 -7.96 -3.63 9.21
C GLN A 112 -6.92 -4.71 9.52
N HIS A 113 -7.37 -5.86 10.01
CA HIS A 113 -6.54 -7.05 10.11
C HIS A 113 -6.39 -7.72 8.74
N VAL A 114 -5.15 -7.95 8.28
CA VAL A 114 -4.84 -8.33 6.89
C VAL A 114 -5.18 -9.78 6.54
N HIS A 115 -5.32 -10.65 7.54
CA HIS A 115 -5.64 -12.07 7.32
C HIS A 115 -7.12 -12.41 7.56
N THR A 116 -7.77 -11.72 8.49
CA THR A 116 -9.18 -11.98 8.85
C THR A 116 -10.14 -10.98 8.22
N SER A 117 -9.62 -9.86 7.69
CA SER A 117 -10.41 -8.75 7.15
C SER A 117 -11.31 -8.03 8.17
N GLU A 118 -11.15 -8.30 9.46
CA GLU A 118 -11.83 -7.56 10.53
C GLU A 118 -11.41 -6.08 10.52
N LYS A 119 -12.37 -5.19 10.78
CA LYS A 119 -12.20 -3.73 10.67
C LYS A 119 -12.76 -3.01 11.89
N ARG A 120 -12.11 -1.91 12.27
CA ARG A 120 -12.62 -0.94 13.24
C ARG A 120 -12.33 0.49 12.79
#